data_AF-A0A1F2K1M4-F1
#
_entry.id   AF-A0A1F2K1M4-F1
#
_cell.length_a   1.000
_cell.length_b   1.000
_cell.length_c   1.000
_cell.angle_alpha   90.00
_cell.angle_beta   90.00
_cell.angle_gamma   90.00
#
_symmetry.space_group_name_H-M   'P 1'
#
loop_
_entity.id
_entity.type
_entity.pdbx_description
1 polymer ?
#
loop_
_entity_poly.entity_id
_entity_poly.type
_entity_poly.pdbx_seq_one_letter_code
_entity_poly.pdbx_strand_id
1 'polypeptide(L)'
;MKTNLKILYSLLFAFALTSGCKKIENGFLSEGIRYKDNTIFCKRGMSLTMSDRINTDGSTPPYTFELLNLNDEATGQPAPDVFFKEFDILTFKPGLVFNAETDTTVELLNKKRETVKKAPMEFNTVSGQLVFNRASANLPLGRFNFDVKMTNPRGERVFPKLATIEIVEPTIDDMFKVTYQAASGSSAAEVFTGITAPKVTCTKISNDGARVILKIVDKNGNAFNPKNGEVIKRGDRPMFESHVKFNPVQVTDNSLICDFEVAPFPLAKLIGKDGTDWGFLNYYRIPMKYAQIDGLSANNVNPVFGFQLLMEGTYEVQVKLPTVTRITQ
;
A
#
# COMPACT_ATOMS: atom_id res chain seq x y z
N MET A 1 63.80 -19.33 -60.36
CA MET A 1 62.49 -19.80 -59.85
C MET A 1 62.51 -20.20 -58.37
N LYS A 2 63.47 -20.99 -57.87
CA LYS A 2 63.49 -21.47 -56.47
C LYS A 2 63.62 -20.36 -55.40
N THR A 3 64.27 -19.23 -55.70
CA THR A 3 64.47 -18.11 -54.76
C THR A 3 63.20 -17.28 -54.54
N ASN A 4 62.38 -17.09 -55.57
CA ASN A 4 61.12 -16.34 -55.48
C ASN A 4 60.04 -17.10 -54.70
N LEU A 5 60.08 -18.44 -54.75
CA LEU A 5 59.17 -19.30 -53.99
C LEU A 5 59.45 -19.23 -52.48
N LYS A 6 60.72 -19.11 -52.08
CA LYS A 6 61.12 -18.94 -50.67
C LYS A 6 60.63 -17.62 -50.08
N ILE A 7 60.74 -16.53 -50.84
CA ILE A 7 60.25 -15.19 -50.42
C ILE A 7 58.73 -15.21 -50.26
N LEU A 8 58.01 -15.88 -51.17
CA LEU A 8 56.56 -16.01 -51.11
C LEU A 8 56.12 -16.83 -49.89
N TYR A 9 56.79 -17.96 -49.58
CA TYR A 9 56.50 -18.74 -48.38
C TYR A 9 56.81 -17.97 -47.09
N SER A 10 57.90 -17.19 -47.05
CA SER A 10 58.23 -16.35 -45.90
C SER A 10 57.21 -15.23 -45.67
N LEU A 11 56.67 -14.62 -46.74
CA LEU A 11 55.62 -13.60 -46.67
C LEU A 11 54.26 -14.19 -46.24
N LEU A 12 53.90 -15.38 -46.73
CA LEU A 12 52.69 -16.09 -46.30
C LEU A 12 52.78 -16.52 -44.83
N PHE A 13 53.96 -16.93 -44.36
CA PHE A 13 54.18 -17.29 -42.96
C PHE A 13 54.15 -16.06 -42.04
N ALA A 14 54.72 -14.94 -42.47
CA ALA A 14 54.64 -13.67 -41.75
C ALA A 14 53.20 -13.13 -41.66
N PHE A 15 52.39 -13.29 -42.71
CA PHE A 15 50.98 -12.89 -42.69
C PHE A 15 50.15 -13.78 -41.75
N ALA A 16 50.38 -15.10 -41.78
CA ALA A 16 49.72 -16.06 -40.90
C ALA A 16 50.01 -15.81 -39.40
N LEU A 17 51.22 -15.34 -39.07
CA LEU A 17 51.62 -14.98 -37.70
C LEU A 17 50.90 -13.72 -37.16
N THR A 18 50.44 -12.81 -38.03
CA THR A 18 49.74 -11.57 -37.60
C THR A 18 48.23 -11.77 -37.42
N SER A 19 47.65 -12.83 -37.97
CA SER A 19 46.21 -13.14 -37.90
C SER A 19 45.81 -14.05 -36.71
N GLY A 20 46.76 -14.43 -35.84
CA GLY A 20 46.62 -15.56 -34.92
C GLY A 20 46.15 -15.30 -33.48
N CYS A 21 45.90 -14.06 -33.05
CA CYS A 21 45.42 -13.78 -31.69
C CYS A 21 44.27 -12.76 -31.70
N LYS A 22 43.05 -13.21 -32.04
CA LYS A 22 41.87 -12.49 -31.56
C LYS A 22 41.86 -12.64 -30.04
N LYS A 23 42.08 -11.53 -29.34
CA LYS A 23 41.99 -11.45 -27.87
C LYS A 23 40.63 -12.07 -27.47
N ILE A 24 40.66 -13.14 -26.68
CA ILE A 24 39.42 -13.73 -26.14
C ILE A 24 38.76 -12.62 -25.33
N GLU A 25 37.57 -12.22 -25.77
CA GLU A 25 36.82 -11.18 -25.10
C GLU A 25 36.30 -11.75 -23.78
N ASN A 26 36.63 -11.08 -22.67
CA ASN A 26 36.26 -11.56 -21.36
C ASN A 26 34.78 -11.26 -21.10
N GLY A 27 33.97 -12.30 -20.98
CA GLY A 27 32.55 -12.21 -20.67
C GLY A 27 31.65 -11.75 -21.83
N PHE A 28 30.35 -11.76 -21.56
CA PHE A 28 29.29 -11.35 -22.46
C PHE A 28 28.44 -10.25 -21.79
N LEU A 29 28.08 -9.22 -22.53
CA LEU A 29 27.14 -8.18 -22.11
C LEU A 29 26.02 -8.15 -23.14
N SER A 30 24.82 -8.58 -22.75
CA SER A 30 23.67 -8.65 -23.63
C SER A 30 23.16 -7.24 -23.98
N GLU A 31 22.61 -7.10 -25.18
CA GLU A 31 21.88 -5.90 -25.61
C GLU A 31 20.41 -5.94 -25.20
N GLY A 32 19.91 -7.09 -24.73
CA GLY A 32 18.50 -7.37 -24.49
C GLY A 32 18.07 -7.39 -23.03
N ILE A 33 18.79 -6.70 -22.14
CA ILE A 33 18.38 -6.62 -20.73
C ILE A 33 17.01 -5.94 -20.61
N ARG A 34 16.21 -6.35 -19.62
CA ARG A 34 14.83 -5.86 -19.46
C ARG A 34 14.27 -6.15 -18.08
N TYR A 35 13.27 -5.40 -17.67
CA TYR A 35 12.36 -5.85 -16.62
C TYR A 35 11.39 -6.89 -17.18
N LYS A 36 10.72 -7.64 -16.29
CA LYS A 36 9.63 -8.54 -16.68
C LYS A 36 8.48 -7.76 -17.31
N ASP A 37 8.09 -6.67 -16.65
CA ASP A 37 7.09 -5.72 -17.13
C ASP A 37 7.77 -4.37 -17.42
N ASN A 38 7.52 -3.81 -18.59
CA ASN A 38 8.12 -2.52 -18.99
C ASN A 38 7.50 -1.32 -18.26
N THR A 39 6.38 -1.51 -17.57
CA THR A 39 5.74 -0.49 -16.72
C THR A 39 5.77 -0.95 -15.27
N ILE A 40 6.42 -0.15 -14.42
CA ILE A 40 6.58 -0.35 -13.00
C ILE A 40 5.59 0.57 -12.29
N PHE A 41 4.54 0.01 -11.71
CA PHE A 41 3.53 0.78 -11.01
C PHE A 41 3.99 1.15 -9.59
N CYS A 42 3.92 2.43 -9.26
CA CYS A 42 4.00 2.93 -7.89
C CYS A 42 2.64 3.48 -7.49
N LYS A 43 1.95 2.76 -6.60
CA LYS A 43 0.77 3.29 -5.92
C LYS A 43 1.26 4.18 -4.77
N ARG A 44 0.93 5.46 -4.82
CA ARG A 44 1.44 6.45 -3.87
C ARG A 44 1.13 6.07 -2.41
N GLY A 45 2.12 6.24 -1.54
CA GLY A 45 1.97 6.12 -0.08
C GLY A 45 1.96 4.69 0.47
N MET A 46 2.12 3.68 -0.37
CA MET A 46 2.25 2.29 0.07
C MET A 46 3.52 2.12 0.93
N SER A 47 3.45 1.25 1.94
CA SER A 47 4.59 0.99 2.85
C SER A 47 5.80 0.42 2.12
N LEU A 48 5.54 -0.47 1.14
CA LEU A 48 6.54 -1.06 0.28
C LEU A 48 5.93 -1.37 -1.08
N THR A 49 6.57 -0.94 -2.16
CA THR A 49 6.29 -1.40 -3.52
C THR A 49 7.63 -1.64 -4.21
N MET A 50 7.80 -2.80 -4.83
CA MET A 50 9.07 -3.19 -5.44
C MET A 50 8.85 -3.68 -6.86
N SER A 51 9.71 -3.27 -7.78
CA SER A 51 9.76 -3.86 -9.11
C SER A 51 10.41 -5.24 -9.09
N ASP A 52 10.25 -5.98 -10.19
CA ASP A 52 11.12 -7.11 -10.48
C ASP A 52 12.58 -6.67 -10.69
N ARG A 53 13.48 -7.65 -10.59
CA ARG A 53 14.91 -7.48 -10.93
C ARG A 53 15.08 -7.34 -12.45
N ILE A 54 16.13 -6.65 -12.86
CA ILE A 54 16.51 -6.64 -14.28
C ILE A 54 16.96 -8.04 -14.67
N ASN A 55 16.33 -8.59 -15.72
CA ASN A 55 16.83 -9.78 -16.41
C ASN A 55 18.01 -9.37 -17.28
N THR A 56 19.18 -9.93 -16.99
CA THR A 56 20.45 -9.61 -17.67
C THR A 56 20.68 -10.38 -18.96
N ASP A 57 19.72 -11.22 -19.35
CA ASP A 57 19.69 -11.88 -20.65
C ASP A 57 21.00 -12.65 -20.95
N GLY A 58 21.48 -13.41 -19.95
CA GLY A 58 22.67 -14.24 -20.07
C GLY A 58 24.01 -13.51 -19.92
N SER A 59 24.01 -12.21 -19.60
CA SER A 59 25.25 -11.45 -19.36
C SER A 59 26.10 -12.06 -18.25
N THR A 60 27.42 -12.01 -18.43
CA THR A 60 28.39 -12.59 -17.47
C THR A 60 28.42 -11.76 -16.18
N PRO A 61 28.16 -12.36 -15.01
CA PRO A 61 28.35 -11.71 -13.72
C PRO A 61 29.83 -11.61 -13.33
N PRO A 62 30.21 -10.75 -12.36
CA PRO A 62 29.33 -9.83 -11.63
C PRO A 62 28.92 -8.65 -12.50
N TYR A 63 27.75 -8.09 -12.23
CA TYR A 63 27.30 -6.86 -12.88
C TYR A 63 26.72 -5.88 -11.86
N THR A 64 26.79 -4.61 -12.21
CA THR A 64 26.17 -3.50 -11.45
C THR A 64 25.31 -2.67 -12.38
N PHE A 65 24.34 -1.99 -11.79
CA PHE A 65 23.41 -1.10 -12.47
C PHE A 65 23.46 0.29 -11.86
N GLU A 66 23.22 1.28 -12.70
CA GLU A 66 23.06 2.69 -12.33
C GLU A 66 21.84 3.27 -13.04
N LEU A 67 20.97 3.93 -12.28
CA LEU A 67 19.81 4.64 -12.81
C LEU A 67 20.26 5.97 -13.42
N LEU A 68 19.88 6.24 -14.66
CA LEU A 68 20.22 7.46 -15.38
C LEU A 68 18.95 8.12 -15.94
N ASN A 69 18.99 9.44 -16.14
CA ASN A 69 18.01 10.20 -16.92
C ASN A 69 16.55 9.87 -16.60
N LEU A 70 16.15 9.92 -15.33
CA LEU A 70 14.75 9.81 -14.96
C LEU A 70 14.01 11.05 -15.47
N ASN A 71 13.19 10.89 -16.49
CA ASN A 71 12.53 11.99 -17.20
C ASN A 71 11.02 11.77 -17.25
N ASP A 72 10.27 12.85 -17.13
CA ASP A 72 8.84 12.87 -17.41
C ASP A 72 8.59 12.48 -18.87
N GLU A 73 7.73 11.48 -19.08
CA GLU A 73 7.52 10.90 -20.41
C GLU A 73 6.82 11.87 -21.37
N ALA A 74 5.94 12.72 -20.86
CA ALA A 74 5.15 13.65 -21.67
C ALA A 74 5.96 14.86 -22.12
N THR A 75 6.84 15.37 -21.25
CA THR A 75 7.59 16.62 -21.49
C THR A 75 9.05 16.37 -21.89
N GLY A 76 9.58 15.19 -21.62
CA GLY A 76 10.99 14.85 -21.80
C GLY A 76 11.94 15.59 -20.83
N GLN A 77 11.40 16.35 -19.88
CA GLN A 77 12.20 17.06 -18.88
C GLN A 77 12.62 16.12 -17.75
N PRO A 78 13.73 16.41 -17.04
CA PRO A 78 14.10 15.69 -15.85
C PRO A 78 12.93 15.61 -14.85
N ALA A 79 12.78 14.46 -14.21
CA ALA A 79 11.79 14.27 -13.18
C ALA A 79 12.03 15.26 -12.02
N PRO A 80 10.98 15.73 -11.34
CA PRO A 80 11.15 16.72 -10.28
C PRO A 80 12.01 16.18 -9.12
N ASP A 81 12.75 17.07 -8.45
CA ASP A 81 13.69 16.72 -7.36
C ASP A 81 13.06 15.93 -6.20
N VAL A 82 11.73 15.97 -6.08
CA VAL A 82 10.98 15.21 -5.07
C VAL A 82 11.24 13.70 -5.12
N PHE A 83 11.64 13.14 -6.27
CA PHE A 83 12.05 11.74 -6.40
C PHE A 83 13.29 11.39 -5.55
N PHE A 84 14.14 12.37 -5.28
CA PHE A 84 15.43 12.18 -4.61
C PHE A 84 15.52 12.89 -3.25
N LYS A 85 14.57 13.79 -2.96
CA LYS A 85 14.48 14.49 -1.68
C LYS A 85 14.07 13.53 -0.56
N GLU A 86 14.77 13.59 0.56
CA GLU A 86 14.43 12.79 1.73
C GLU A 86 13.23 13.35 2.50
N PHE A 87 12.41 12.43 3.01
CA PHE A 87 11.29 12.69 3.90
C PHE A 87 11.45 11.88 5.18
N ASP A 88 10.95 12.43 6.29
CA ASP A 88 10.83 11.69 7.54
C ASP A 88 9.75 10.62 7.39
N ILE A 89 10.12 9.36 7.55
CA ILE A 89 9.20 8.22 7.55
C ILE A 89 9.35 7.44 8.84
N LEU A 90 8.21 7.11 9.46
CA LEU A 90 8.17 6.18 10.59
C LEU A 90 8.23 4.75 10.05
N THR A 91 9.25 3.99 10.46
CA THR A 91 9.45 2.59 10.06
C THR A 91 9.77 1.72 11.28
N PHE A 92 9.68 0.41 11.12
CA PHE A 92 10.31 -0.50 12.07
C PHE A 92 11.82 -0.52 11.86
N LYS A 93 12.55 -0.65 12.97
CA LYS A 93 14.00 -0.84 12.96
C LYS A 93 14.35 -2.15 12.23
N PRO A 94 15.52 -2.25 11.58
CA PRO A 94 15.95 -3.45 10.90
C PRO A 94 15.78 -4.71 11.76
N GLY A 95 15.11 -5.73 11.22
CA GLY A 95 14.88 -7.02 11.90
C GLY A 95 13.76 -7.00 12.96
N LEU A 96 13.14 -5.85 13.24
CA LEU A 96 12.00 -5.77 14.14
C LEU A 96 10.69 -5.69 13.36
N VAL A 97 9.66 -6.34 13.89
CA VAL A 97 8.30 -6.34 13.32
C VAL A 97 7.28 -6.19 14.44
N PHE A 98 6.08 -5.76 14.08
CA PHE A 98 4.94 -5.75 14.97
C PHE A 98 4.57 -7.18 15.40
N ASN A 99 4.24 -7.35 16.67
CA ASN A 99 3.71 -8.58 17.25
C ASN A 99 2.55 -8.23 18.20
N ALA A 100 1.35 -8.69 17.85
CA ALA A 100 0.12 -8.33 18.57
C ALA A 100 0.03 -8.84 20.02
N GLU A 101 0.83 -9.84 20.40
CA GLU A 101 0.86 -10.40 21.75
C GLU A 101 1.80 -9.62 22.67
N THR A 102 2.85 -9.01 22.12
CA THR A 102 3.90 -8.33 22.90
C THR A 102 3.85 -6.82 22.79
N ASP A 103 3.41 -6.28 21.66
CA ASP A 103 3.30 -4.83 21.41
C ASP A 103 1.92 -4.32 21.83
N THR A 104 1.63 -4.41 23.13
CA THR A 104 0.30 -4.12 23.68
C THR A 104 0.08 -2.66 24.05
N THR A 105 1.12 -1.82 24.00
CA THR A 105 1.06 -0.38 24.26
C THR A 105 1.84 0.39 23.20
N VAL A 106 1.50 1.67 23.03
CA VAL A 106 2.22 2.59 22.13
C VAL A 106 3.70 2.66 22.48
N GLU A 107 4.04 2.63 23.77
CA GLU A 107 5.42 2.67 24.24
C GLU A 107 6.22 1.43 23.80
N LEU A 108 5.63 0.23 23.93
CA LEU A 108 6.27 -1.02 23.50
C LEU A 108 6.45 -1.05 21.98
N LEU A 109 5.42 -0.60 21.24
CA LEU A 109 5.48 -0.47 19.79
C LEU A 109 6.59 0.50 19.36
N ASN A 110 6.70 1.66 20.01
CA ASN A 110 7.69 2.68 19.68
C ASN A 110 9.12 2.27 20.01
N LYS A 111 9.36 1.31 20.92
CA LYS A 111 10.71 0.72 21.12
C LYS A 111 11.21 0.03 19.85
N LYS A 112 10.31 -0.47 19.00
CA LYS A 112 10.62 -1.15 17.74
C LYS A 112 10.63 -0.24 16.51
N ARG A 113 10.16 1.00 16.66
CA ARG A 113 10.05 1.98 15.57
C ARG A 113 11.14 3.03 15.64
N GLU A 114 11.41 3.63 14.50
CA GLU A 114 12.27 4.79 14.37
C GLU A 114 11.80 5.65 13.20
N THR A 115 12.07 6.94 13.30
CA THR A 115 11.91 7.87 12.18
C THR A 115 13.23 7.91 11.42
N VAL A 116 13.19 7.59 10.13
CA VAL A 116 14.35 7.65 9.23
C VAL A 116 14.07 8.66 8.12
N LYS A 117 15.14 9.26 7.60
CA LYS A 117 15.09 10.07 6.38
C LYS A 117 15.33 9.16 5.19
N LYS A 118 14.37 9.11 4.27
CA LYS A 118 14.51 8.36 3.01
C LYS A 118 13.85 9.10 1.86
N ALA A 119 14.46 8.98 0.67
CA ALA A 119 13.81 9.37 -0.57
C ALA A 119 12.59 8.47 -0.85
N PRO A 120 11.59 8.93 -1.63
CA PRO A 120 10.43 8.13 -2.00
C PRO A 120 10.75 6.81 -2.72
N MET A 121 11.91 6.75 -3.37
CA MET A 121 12.34 5.68 -4.23
C MET A 121 13.83 5.41 -4.05
N GLU A 122 14.23 4.15 -4.15
CA GLU A 122 15.62 3.69 -4.19
C GLU A 122 15.83 2.76 -5.39
N PHE A 123 16.97 2.89 -6.07
CA PHE A 123 17.38 1.99 -7.13
C PHE A 123 18.51 1.08 -6.64
N ASN A 124 18.27 -0.23 -6.63
CA ASN A 124 19.24 -1.21 -6.17
C ASN A 124 20.31 -1.44 -7.23
N THR A 125 21.56 -1.07 -6.94
CA THR A 125 22.68 -1.15 -7.89
C THR A 125 23.15 -2.57 -8.21
N VAL A 126 22.70 -3.59 -7.47
CA VAL A 126 23.06 -5.00 -7.70
C VAL A 126 22.01 -5.72 -8.53
N SER A 127 20.73 -5.43 -8.29
CA SER A 127 19.62 -6.13 -8.95
C SER A 127 18.87 -5.29 -9.98
N GLY A 128 19.09 -3.98 -9.99
CA GLY A 128 18.32 -3.02 -10.76
C GLY A 128 16.88 -2.86 -10.28
N GLN A 129 16.53 -3.34 -9.08
CA GLN A 129 15.16 -3.16 -8.57
C GLN A 129 14.90 -1.71 -8.14
N LEU A 130 13.71 -1.21 -8.45
CA LEU A 130 13.16 0.00 -7.86
C LEU A 130 12.34 -0.36 -6.62
N VAL A 131 12.59 0.34 -5.52
CA VAL A 131 11.89 0.19 -4.24
C VAL A 131 11.27 1.52 -3.86
N PHE A 132 9.94 1.55 -3.73
CA PHE A 132 9.19 2.69 -3.25
C PHE A 132 8.72 2.46 -1.82
N ASN A 133 8.65 3.54 -1.05
CA ASN A 133 8.18 3.53 0.34
C ASN A 133 7.06 4.57 0.55
N ARG A 134 6.64 4.76 1.80
CA ARG A 134 5.54 5.69 2.15
C ARG A 134 5.75 7.12 1.65
N ALA A 135 6.99 7.59 1.52
CA ALA A 135 7.28 8.94 1.02
C ALA A 135 6.89 9.11 -0.47
N SER A 136 6.59 8.02 -1.19
CA SER A 136 5.94 8.07 -2.52
C SER A 136 4.61 8.81 -2.53
N ALA A 137 3.98 9.01 -1.36
CA ALA A 137 2.86 9.93 -1.20
C ALA A 137 3.17 11.37 -1.66
N ASN A 138 4.43 11.78 -1.77
CA ASN A 138 4.84 13.11 -2.23
C ASN A 138 5.15 13.18 -3.74
N LEU A 139 5.21 12.03 -4.43
CA LEU A 139 5.52 12.00 -5.85
C LEU A 139 4.36 12.56 -6.69
N PRO A 140 4.64 13.27 -7.79
CA PRO A 140 3.61 13.68 -8.73
C PRO A 140 3.05 12.47 -9.46
N LEU A 141 1.75 12.53 -9.79
CA LEU A 141 1.14 11.58 -10.70
C LEU A 141 1.76 11.73 -12.09
N GLY A 142 1.95 10.62 -12.80
CA GLY A 142 2.51 10.66 -14.15
C GLY A 142 3.32 9.43 -14.51
N ARG A 143 3.91 9.48 -15.70
CA ARG A 143 4.77 8.44 -16.25
C ARG A 143 6.18 8.98 -16.45
N PHE A 144 7.17 8.21 -16.02
CA PHE A 144 8.58 8.61 -16.04
C PHE A 144 9.41 7.50 -16.66
N ASN A 145 10.09 7.78 -17.76
CA ASN A 145 11.04 6.84 -18.34
C ASN A 145 12.43 7.07 -17.72
N PHE A 146 13.23 6.01 -17.69
CA PHE A 146 14.60 6.09 -17.20
C PHE A 146 15.53 5.22 -18.03
N ASP A 147 16.77 5.65 -18.09
CA ASP A 147 17.87 4.90 -18.66
C ASP A 147 18.54 4.07 -17.56
N VAL A 148 19.20 2.98 -17.95
CA VAL A 148 20.03 2.21 -17.03
C VAL A 148 21.40 2.00 -17.65
N LYS A 149 22.45 2.26 -16.89
CA LYS A 149 23.80 1.79 -17.23
C LYS A 149 24.05 0.45 -16.55
N MET A 150 24.52 -0.54 -17.31
CA MET A 150 25.00 -1.81 -16.79
C MET A 150 26.50 -1.91 -17.01
N THR A 151 27.23 -2.35 -15.98
CA THR A 151 28.67 -2.62 -16.04
C THR A 151 28.91 -4.08 -15.67
N ASN A 152 29.78 -4.77 -16.41
CA ASN A 152 30.25 -6.13 -16.10
C ASN A 152 31.70 -6.33 -16.63
N PRO A 153 32.32 -7.53 -16.51
CA PRO A 153 33.70 -7.75 -16.99
C PRO A 153 33.93 -7.50 -18.48
N ARG A 154 32.87 -7.54 -19.29
CA ARG A 154 32.92 -7.27 -20.73
C ARG A 154 32.99 -5.77 -21.02
N GLY A 155 32.39 -4.95 -20.17
CA GLY A 155 32.42 -3.49 -20.29
C GLY A 155 31.18 -2.84 -19.71
N GLU A 156 30.85 -1.66 -20.23
CA GLU A 156 29.70 -0.86 -19.79
C GLU A 156 28.79 -0.54 -20.97
N ARG A 157 27.47 -0.45 -20.71
CA ARG A 157 26.49 -0.05 -21.72
C ARG A 157 25.34 0.72 -21.07
N VAL A 158 24.87 1.76 -21.75
CA VAL A 158 23.64 2.48 -21.39
C VAL A 158 22.48 1.94 -22.22
N PHE A 159 21.39 1.64 -21.54
CA PHE A 159 20.12 1.17 -22.09
C PHE A 159 19.10 2.30 -21.96
N PRO A 160 18.87 3.07 -23.04
CA PRO A 160 17.97 4.20 -22.99
C PRO A 160 16.52 3.75 -22.85
N LYS A 161 15.74 4.45 -22.01
CA LYS A 161 14.32 4.20 -21.74
C LYS A 161 14.02 2.72 -21.45
N LEU A 162 14.82 2.11 -20.58
CA LEU A 162 14.73 0.68 -20.29
C LEU A 162 13.34 0.28 -19.78
N ALA A 163 12.73 1.12 -18.94
CA ALA A 163 11.37 0.95 -18.46
C ALA A 163 10.73 2.29 -18.08
N THR A 164 9.44 2.24 -17.77
CA THR A 164 8.64 3.37 -17.31
C THR A 164 8.16 3.13 -15.88
N ILE A 165 8.27 4.15 -15.04
CA ILE A 165 7.61 4.21 -13.74
C ILE A 165 6.27 4.92 -13.94
N GLU A 166 5.18 4.32 -13.50
CA GLU A 166 3.85 4.94 -13.52
C GLU A 166 3.37 5.19 -12.08
N ILE A 167 3.30 6.47 -11.71
CA ILE A 167 2.85 6.92 -10.40
C ILE A 167 1.34 7.14 -10.44
N VAL A 168 0.62 6.35 -9.64
CA VAL A 168 -0.85 6.36 -9.59
C VAL A 168 -1.36 6.53 -8.17
N GLU A 169 -2.60 7.00 -8.03
CA GLU A 169 -3.30 6.93 -6.75
C GLU A 169 -3.62 5.47 -6.40
N PRO A 170 -3.51 5.07 -5.13
CA PRO A 170 -4.06 3.80 -4.68
C PRO A 170 -5.59 3.80 -4.89
N THR A 171 -6.11 2.67 -5.34
CA THR A 171 -7.55 2.47 -5.44
C THR A 171 -8.15 2.21 -4.07
N ILE A 172 -9.48 2.30 -3.94
CA ILE A 172 -10.14 2.01 -2.67
C ILE A 172 -9.84 0.58 -2.17
N ASP A 173 -9.73 -0.39 -3.09
CA ASP A 173 -9.46 -1.78 -2.77
C ASP A 173 -8.02 -2.01 -2.26
N ASP A 174 -7.09 -1.11 -2.58
CA ASP A 174 -5.73 -1.12 -2.03
C ASP A 174 -5.71 -0.68 -0.55
N MET A 175 -6.71 0.11 -0.13
CA MET A 175 -6.70 0.80 1.16
C MET A 175 -7.77 0.28 2.12
N PHE A 176 -8.84 -0.28 1.60
CA PHE A 176 -10.05 -0.55 2.35
C PHE A 176 -10.77 -1.80 1.85
N LYS A 177 -11.27 -2.58 2.79
CA LYS A 177 -12.04 -3.78 2.50
C LYS A 177 -13.28 -3.80 3.37
N VAL A 178 -14.47 -3.87 2.76
CA VAL A 178 -15.69 -4.23 3.48
C VAL A 178 -15.73 -5.74 3.66
N THR A 179 -16.01 -6.20 4.88
CA THR A 179 -16.01 -7.64 5.20
C THR A 179 -17.41 -8.15 5.51
N TYR A 180 -18.35 -7.28 5.92
CA TYR A 180 -19.72 -7.68 6.23
C TYR A 180 -20.66 -6.48 6.27
N GLN A 181 -21.92 -6.68 5.87
CA GLN A 181 -22.99 -5.68 5.95
C GLN A 181 -24.34 -6.37 6.16
N ALA A 182 -25.02 -6.09 7.28
CA ALA A 182 -26.40 -6.49 7.52
C ALA A 182 -27.07 -5.49 8.47
N ALA A 183 -28.40 -5.49 8.51
CA ALA A 183 -29.14 -4.72 9.51
C ALA A 183 -30.48 -5.37 9.83
N SER A 184 -30.98 -5.12 11.04
CA SER A 184 -32.32 -5.53 11.46
C SER A 184 -32.99 -4.45 12.31
N GLY A 185 -34.30 -4.33 12.19
CA GLY A 185 -35.13 -3.68 13.19
C GLY A 185 -35.39 -4.61 14.37
N SER A 186 -35.50 -4.10 15.60
CA SER A 186 -36.03 -4.88 16.73
C SER A 186 -37.06 -4.12 17.54
N SER A 187 -38.20 -4.76 17.79
CA SER A 187 -39.26 -4.21 18.64
C SER A 187 -38.87 -4.23 20.12
N ALA A 188 -39.69 -3.62 20.98
CA ALA A 188 -39.50 -3.68 22.44
C ALA A 188 -39.55 -5.13 22.99
N ALA A 189 -40.24 -6.04 22.30
CA ALA A 189 -40.28 -7.47 22.63
C ALA A 189 -39.13 -8.27 22.00
N GLU A 190 -38.12 -7.59 21.42
CA GLU A 190 -36.97 -8.20 20.73
C GLU A 190 -37.37 -9.15 19.58
N VAL A 191 -38.50 -8.85 18.91
CA VAL A 191 -38.82 -9.47 17.61
C VAL A 191 -38.00 -8.77 16.54
N PHE A 192 -37.15 -9.52 15.84
CA PHE A 192 -36.24 -9.00 14.81
C PHE A 192 -36.85 -9.09 13.41
N THR A 193 -36.71 -8.01 12.64
CA THR A 193 -37.11 -7.95 11.23
C THR A 193 -35.93 -7.48 10.40
N GLY A 194 -35.59 -8.21 9.33
CA GLY A 194 -34.53 -7.79 8.41
C GLY A 194 -34.87 -6.46 7.75
N ILE A 195 -33.88 -5.57 7.64
CA ILE A 195 -34.00 -4.29 6.93
C ILE A 195 -32.86 -4.15 5.94
N THR A 196 -32.91 -3.14 5.06
CA THR A 196 -31.85 -2.91 4.07
C THR A 196 -30.49 -2.77 4.74
N ALA A 197 -29.52 -3.55 4.27
CA ALA A 197 -28.16 -3.55 4.78
C ALA A 197 -27.51 -2.16 4.66
N PRO A 198 -26.64 -1.76 5.61
CA PRO A 198 -25.90 -0.50 5.53
C PRO A 198 -25.02 -0.48 4.29
N LYS A 199 -24.74 0.70 3.74
CA LYS A 199 -23.65 0.93 2.78
C LYS A 199 -22.43 1.44 3.55
N VAL A 200 -21.35 0.65 3.53
CA VAL A 200 -20.09 1.00 4.18
C VAL A 200 -19.14 1.54 3.12
N THR A 201 -18.67 2.76 3.30
CA THR A 201 -17.72 3.41 2.40
C THR A 201 -16.56 3.99 3.18
N CYS A 202 -15.44 4.21 2.49
CA CYS A 202 -14.25 4.81 3.07
C CYS A 202 -13.74 5.95 2.18
N THR A 203 -13.28 7.01 2.81
CA THR A 203 -12.62 8.15 2.16
C THR A 203 -11.31 8.42 2.88
N LYS A 204 -10.20 8.43 2.13
CA LYS A 204 -8.90 8.84 2.67
C LYS A 204 -8.85 10.36 2.75
N ILE A 205 -8.63 10.88 3.95
CA ILE A 205 -8.55 12.32 4.26
C ILE A 205 -7.10 12.79 4.20
N SER A 206 -6.16 11.97 4.68
CA SER A 206 -4.72 12.28 4.67
C SER A 206 -3.87 11.02 4.52
N ASN A 207 -2.68 11.17 3.95
CA ASN A 207 -1.63 10.15 3.94
C ASN A 207 -0.93 10.01 5.30
N ASP A 208 -1.10 11.01 6.17
CA ASP A 208 -0.47 11.08 7.49
C ASP A 208 -1.33 10.44 8.57
N GLY A 209 -0.63 9.93 9.59
CA GLY A 209 -1.22 9.31 10.77
C GLY A 209 -1.73 7.89 10.55
N ALA A 210 -2.41 7.38 11.55
CA ALA A 210 -3.04 6.06 11.56
C ALA A 210 -4.39 6.20 12.27
N ARG A 211 -5.32 6.91 11.64
CA ARG A 211 -6.61 7.32 12.24
C ARG A 211 -7.78 6.83 11.43
N VAL A 212 -8.80 6.34 12.13
CA VAL A 212 -10.13 6.08 11.57
C VAL A 212 -11.18 6.93 12.29
N ILE A 213 -12.03 7.59 11.49
CA ILE A 213 -13.18 8.36 11.91
C ILE A 213 -14.42 7.59 11.43
N LEU A 214 -15.06 6.85 12.34
CA LEU A 214 -16.24 6.06 12.04
C LEU A 214 -17.51 6.91 12.24
N LYS A 215 -18.29 7.09 11.18
CA LYS A 215 -19.58 7.78 11.19
C LYS A 215 -20.70 6.81 10.85
N ILE A 216 -21.77 6.79 11.66
CA ILE A 216 -23.02 6.11 11.31
C ILE A 216 -24.02 7.19 10.93
N VAL A 217 -24.56 7.12 9.72
CA VAL A 217 -25.43 8.16 9.15
C VAL A 217 -26.75 7.56 8.69
N ASP A 218 -27.80 8.37 8.73
CA ASP A 218 -29.11 8.02 8.19
C ASP A 218 -29.14 8.05 6.65
N LYS A 219 -30.30 7.78 6.05
CA LYS A 219 -30.47 7.75 4.59
C LYS A 219 -30.19 9.10 3.92
N ASN A 220 -30.33 10.20 4.67
CA ASN A 220 -30.12 11.57 4.21
C ASN A 220 -28.68 12.07 4.49
N GLY A 221 -27.84 11.27 5.15
CA GLY A 221 -26.46 11.62 5.49
C GLY A 221 -26.31 12.34 6.83
N ASN A 222 -27.37 12.43 7.64
CA ASN A 222 -27.28 12.99 8.99
C ASN A 222 -26.60 11.99 9.92
N ALA A 223 -25.49 12.39 10.54
CA ALA A 223 -24.81 11.56 11.52
C ALA A 223 -25.65 11.39 12.80
N PHE A 224 -25.70 10.16 13.30
CA PHE A 224 -26.17 9.88 14.65
C PHE A 224 -25.14 10.37 15.67
N ASN A 225 -25.61 10.82 16.83
CA ASN A 225 -24.76 11.34 17.91
C ASN A 225 -24.41 10.23 18.94
N PRO A 226 -23.21 9.61 18.87
CA PRO A 226 -22.83 8.58 19.84
C PRO A 226 -22.69 9.14 21.26
N LYS A 227 -22.24 10.40 21.42
CA LYS A 227 -22.13 11.05 22.74
C LYS A 227 -23.48 11.25 23.44
N ASN A 228 -24.56 11.42 22.66
CA ASN A 228 -25.94 11.51 23.17
C ASN A 228 -26.65 10.14 23.28
N GLY A 229 -25.91 9.03 23.12
CA GLY A 229 -26.47 7.69 23.21
C GLY A 229 -27.33 7.29 22.02
N GLU A 230 -27.19 7.94 20.86
CA GLU A 230 -27.88 7.53 19.63
C GLU A 230 -27.24 6.30 18.99
N VAL A 231 -25.97 6.02 19.31
CA VAL A 231 -25.26 4.80 18.88
C VAL A 231 -24.73 4.13 20.14
N ILE A 232 -25.31 2.98 20.48
CA ILE A 232 -24.98 2.22 21.70
C ILE A 232 -24.56 0.79 21.38
N LYS A 233 -23.79 0.20 22.29
CA LYS A 233 -23.41 -1.21 22.20
C LYS A 233 -24.65 -2.11 22.15
N ARG A 234 -24.63 -3.13 21.29
CA ARG A 234 -25.66 -4.17 21.25
C ARG A 234 -25.28 -5.34 22.17
N GLY A 235 -25.62 -5.23 23.45
CA GLY A 235 -25.42 -6.31 24.43
C GLY A 235 -23.94 -6.64 24.68
N ASP A 236 -23.60 -7.93 24.64
CA ASP A 236 -22.24 -8.45 24.80
C ASP A 236 -21.45 -8.53 23.49
N ARG A 237 -22.06 -8.16 22.36
CA ARG A 237 -21.47 -8.29 21.03
C ARG A 237 -20.27 -7.34 20.81
N PRO A 238 -19.36 -7.69 19.89
CA PRO A 238 -18.27 -6.82 19.46
C PRO A 238 -18.73 -5.47 18.94
N MET A 239 -17.93 -4.45 19.17
CA MET A 239 -18.11 -3.09 18.66
C MET A 239 -16.76 -2.55 18.17
N PHE A 240 -16.72 -1.34 17.63
CA PHE A 240 -15.50 -0.72 17.11
C PHE A 240 -14.37 -0.74 18.14
N GLU A 241 -14.71 -0.39 19.39
CA GLU A 241 -13.84 -0.42 20.56
C GLU A 241 -13.26 -1.82 20.85
N SER A 242 -13.93 -2.90 20.44
CA SER A 242 -13.45 -4.27 20.64
C SER A 242 -12.23 -4.61 19.78
N HIS A 243 -12.03 -3.86 18.70
CA HIS A 243 -10.91 -4.03 17.77
C HIS A 243 -9.70 -3.15 18.12
N VAL A 244 -9.88 -2.23 19.06
CA VAL A 244 -8.89 -1.23 19.43
C VAL A 244 -7.87 -1.79 20.41
N LYS A 245 -6.59 -1.47 20.19
CA LYS A 245 -5.45 -1.99 20.97
C LYS A 245 -4.68 -0.90 21.71
N PHE A 246 -4.35 0.19 21.02
CA PHE A 246 -3.35 1.14 21.50
C PHE A 246 -3.95 2.36 22.20
N ASN A 247 -4.90 3.02 21.54
CA ASN A 247 -5.50 4.26 22.02
C ASN A 247 -7.00 4.06 22.20
N PRO A 248 -7.61 4.51 23.31
CA PRO A 248 -9.05 4.39 23.51
C PRO A 248 -9.83 5.14 22.42
N VAL A 249 -11.04 4.67 22.12
CA VAL A 249 -11.94 5.37 21.20
C VAL A 249 -12.37 6.71 21.79
N GLN A 250 -12.23 7.77 21.00
CA GLN A 250 -12.74 9.09 21.31
C GLN A 250 -14.15 9.23 20.74
N VAL A 251 -15.11 9.59 21.59
CA VAL A 251 -16.52 9.73 21.20
C VAL A 251 -16.84 11.21 21.01
N THR A 252 -17.35 11.57 19.82
CA THR A 252 -17.76 12.94 19.48
C THR A 252 -19.27 13.02 19.25
N ASP A 253 -19.78 14.21 18.91
CA ASP A 253 -21.20 14.39 18.63
C ASP A 253 -21.66 13.75 17.31
N ASN A 254 -20.74 13.22 16.50
CA ASN A 254 -21.05 12.67 15.18
C ASN A 254 -20.18 11.47 14.74
N SER A 255 -19.22 11.04 15.57
CA SER A 255 -18.28 9.97 15.19
C SER A 255 -17.66 9.25 16.38
N LEU A 256 -17.10 8.08 16.09
CA LEU A 256 -16.17 7.34 16.94
C LEU A 256 -14.79 7.41 16.28
N ILE A 257 -13.77 7.86 17.01
CA ILE A 257 -12.42 8.08 16.45
C ILE A 257 -11.41 7.19 17.16
N CYS A 258 -10.56 6.50 16.40
CA CYS A 258 -9.46 5.71 16.94
C CYS A 258 -8.16 5.98 16.18
N ASP A 259 -7.09 6.21 16.93
CA ASP A 259 -5.72 6.15 16.43
C ASP A 259 -5.22 4.72 16.60
N PHE A 260 -5.08 3.99 15.49
CA PHE A 260 -4.82 2.55 15.49
C PHE A 260 -3.34 2.17 15.43
N GLU A 261 -2.44 3.16 15.29
CA GLU A 261 -0.98 3.07 15.29
C GLU A 261 -0.31 2.24 14.20
N VAL A 262 -0.89 1.12 13.78
CA VAL A 262 -0.31 0.16 12.84
C VAL A 262 -1.40 -0.45 11.97
N ALA A 263 -1.22 -0.39 10.65
CA ALA A 263 -2.10 -1.05 9.69
C ALA A 263 -1.73 -2.54 9.53
N PRO A 264 -2.69 -3.42 9.19
CA PRO A 264 -4.11 -3.11 8.95
C PRO A 264 -4.89 -2.85 10.24
N PHE A 265 -6.03 -2.17 10.13
CA PHE A 265 -6.98 -1.99 11.24
C PHE A 265 -8.38 -2.48 10.86
N PRO A 266 -8.99 -3.41 11.61
CA PRO A 266 -8.40 -4.17 12.72
C PRO A 266 -7.24 -5.07 12.26
N LEU A 267 -6.30 -5.32 13.17
CA LEU A 267 -5.07 -6.09 12.91
C LEU A 267 -5.31 -7.58 12.69
N ALA A 268 -6.27 -8.13 13.43
CA ALA A 268 -6.62 -9.54 13.39
C ALA A 268 -8.12 -9.68 13.60
N LYS A 269 -8.64 -10.84 13.21
CA LYS A 269 -10.01 -11.22 13.55
C LYS A 269 -10.18 -11.26 15.06
N LEU A 270 -11.33 -10.81 15.52
CA LEU A 270 -11.73 -10.94 16.91
C LEU A 270 -12.27 -12.34 17.15
N ILE A 271 -11.59 -13.10 18.00
CA ILE A 271 -12.05 -14.41 18.49
C ILE A 271 -12.53 -14.24 19.92
N GLY A 272 -13.77 -14.63 20.19
CA GLY A 272 -14.37 -14.61 21.52
C GLY A 272 -13.68 -15.59 22.47
N LYS A 273 -13.83 -15.37 23.79
CA LYS A 273 -13.28 -16.28 24.82
C LYS A 273 -13.86 -17.69 24.74
N ASP A 274 -15.07 -17.79 24.20
CA ASP A 274 -15.81 -19.02 23.91
C ASP A 274 -15.40 -19.68 22.58
N GLY A 275 -14.44 -19.11 21.85
CA GLY A 275 -13.99 -19.58 20.54
C GLY A 275 -14.81 -19.06 19.37
N THR A 276 -15.81 -18.20 19.58
CA THR A 276 -16.62 -17.65 18.50
C THR A 276 -15.78 -16.74 17.59
N ASP A 277 -15.68 -17.06 16.29
CA ASP A 277 -15.05 -16.18 15.29
C ASP A 277 -16.00 -15.03 14.93
N TRP A 278 -15.77 -13.87 15.54
CA TRP A 278 -16.49 -12.64 15.24
C TRP A 278 -15.92 -11.90 14.02
N GLY A 279 -14.80 -12.35 13.45
CA GLY A 279 -14.14 -11.69 12.35
C GLY A 279 -13.85 -10.23 12.65
N PHE A 280 -14.33 -9.34 11.78
CA PHE A 280 -14.19 -7.88 11.91
C PHE A 280 -15.52 -7.19 12.21
N LEU A 281 -16.47 -7.92 12.79
CA LEU A 281 -17.83 -7.44 12.98
C LEU A 281 -17.92 -6.37 14.07
N ASN A 282 -18.79 -5.40 13.83
CA ASN A 282 -19.18 -4.33 14.75
C ASN A 282 -20.70 -4.36 14.85
N TYR A 283 -21.21 -4.48 16.07
CA TYR A 283 -22.62 -4.55 16.39
C TYR A 283 -23.02 -3.32 17.20
N TYR A 284 -23.86 -2.48 16.61
CA TYR A 284 -24.45 -1.34 17.30
C TYR A 284 -25.96 -1.44 17.33
N ARG A 285 -26.56 -0.63 18.20
CA ARG A 285 -27.99 -0.36 18.26
C ARG A 285 -28.20 1.15 18.26
N ILE A 286 -29.15 1.60 17.44
CA ILE A 286 -29.72 2.95 17.49
C ILE A 286 -31.09 2.83 18.15
N PRO A 287 -31.29 3.40 19.35
CA PRO A 287 -32.59 3.36 20.02
C PRO A 287 -33.70 3.94 19.15
N MET A 288 -34.86 3.28 19.12
CA MET A 288 -36.01 3.69 18.29
C MET A 288 -36.49 5.12 18.52
N LYS A 289 -36.18 5.71 19.68
CA LYS A 289 -36.51 7.10 20.00
C LYS A 289 -35.70 8.11 19.17
N TYR A 290 -34.58 7.69 18.57
CA TYR A 290 -33.68 8.51 17.75
C TYR A 290 -33.76 8.14 16.25
N ALA A 291 -34.57 7.15 15.86
CA ALA A 291 -34.59 6.67 14.48
C ALA A 291 -35.95 6.12 14.06
N GLN A 292 -36.35 6.41 12.82
CA GLN A 292 -37.48 5.79 12.14
C GLN A 292 -36.98 4.91 11.00
N ILE A 293 -37.50 3.69 10.90
CA ILE A 293 -37.24 2.77 9.78
C ILE A 293 -38.41 2.85 8.80
N ASP A 294 -38.14 2.99 7.51
CA ASP A 294 -39.17 3.03 6.48
C ASP A 294 -39.99 1.74 6.49
N GLY A 295 -41.31 1.86 6.64
CA GLY A 295 -42.23 0.72 6.71
C GLY A 295 -42.19 -0.08 8.02
N LEU A 296 -41.41 0.32 9.03
CA LEU A 296 -41.31 -0.38 10.31
C LEU A 296 -41.28 0.59 11.49
N SER A 297 -42.44 0.78 12.13
CA SER A 297 -42.61 1.68 13.28
C SER A 297 -42.09 1.10 14.59
N ALA A 298 -41.64 1.96 15.51
CA ALA A 298 -41.28 1.59 16.89
C ALA A 298 -40.29 0.40 16.96
N ASN A 299 -39.22 0.48 16.17
CA ASN A 299 -38.15 -0.52 16.14
C ASN A 299 -36.78 0.14 16.33
N ASN A 300 -35.93 -0.46 17.17
CA ASN A 300 -34.52 -0.09 17.25
C ASN A 300 -33.84 -0.49 15.95
N VAL A 301 -32.81 0.25 15.53
CA VAL A 301 -31.99 -0.14 14.38
C VAL A 301 -30.76 -0.89 14.87
N ASN A 302 -30.52 -2.08 14.34
CA ASN A 302 -29.38 -2.93 14.74
C ASN A 302 -28.47 -3.18 13.52
N PRO A 303 -27.65 -2.20 13.10
CA PRO A 303 -26.69 -2.41 12.03
C PRO A 303 -25.54 -3.33 12.50
N VAL A 304 -25.09 -4.16 11.58
CA VAL A 304 -23.90 -4.99 11.72
C VAL A 304 -23.02 -4.76 10.50
N PHE A 305 -21.78 -4.38 10.72
CA PHE A 305 -20.84 -4.12 9.65
C PHE A 305 -19.43 -4.53 10.04
N GLY A 306 -18.62 -4.86 9.04
CA GLY A 306 -17.20 -5.12 9.24
C GLY A 306 -16.40 -4.51 8.12
N PHE A 307 -15.21 -4.04 8.46
CA PHE A 307 -14.27 -3.49 7.49
C PHE A 307 -12.82 -3.67 7.97
N GLN A 308 -11.88 -3.49 7.05
CA GLN A 308 -10.47 -3.31 7.33
C GLN A 308 -9.91 -2.13 6.55
N LEU A 309 -9.07 -1.33 7.20
CA LEU A 309 -8.14 -0.40 6.59
C LEU A 309 -6.81 -1.12 6.42
N LEU A 310 -6.29 -1.16 5.20
CA LEU A 310 -5.14 -1.99 4.82
C LEU A 310 -3.81 -1.23 4.89
N MET A 311 -3.85 0.10 4.98
CA MET A 311 -2.67 0.94 5.07
C MET A 311 -2.90 2.11 6.03
N GLU A 312 -1.83 2.63 6.62
CA GLU A 312 -1.92 3.80 7.52
C GLU A 312 -2.28 5.07 6.72
N GLY A 313 -2.86 6.04 7.42
CA GLY A 313 -3.42 7.28 6.92
C GLY A 313 -4.55 7.73 7.84
N THR A 314 -5.18 8.85 7.50
CA THR A 314 -6.42 9.29 8.16
C THR A 314 -7.60 8.99 7.25
N TYR A 315 -8.56 8.22 7.75
CA TYR A 315 -9.72 7.76 6.98
C TYR A 315 -11.03 8.13 7.65
N GLU A 316 -12.01 8.53 6.85
CA GLU A 316 -13.41 8.55 7.24
C GLU A 316 -14.08 7.26 6.74
N VAL A 317 -14.62 6.46 7.67
CA VAL A 317 -15.45 5.30 7.34
C VAL A 317 -16.90 5.67 7.64
N GLN A 318 -17.74 5.66 6.62
CA GLN A 318 -19.16 5.99 6.74
C GLN A 318 -20.01 4.72 6.62
N VAL A 319 -20.90 4.51 7.59
CA VAL A 319 -21.92 3.47 7.59
C VAL A 319 -23.28 4.13 7.37
N LYS A 320 -23.73 4.14 6.11
CA LYS A 320 -24.99 4.76 5.72
C LYS A 320 -26.16 3.77 5.79
N LEU A 321 -27.20 4.11 6.55
CA LEU A 321 -28.39 3.30 6.76
C LEU A 321 -29.51 3.67 5.75
N PRO A 322 -29.75 2.90 4.67
CA PRO A 322 -30.50 3.40 3.52
C PRO A 322 -32.00 3.61 3.74
N THR A 323 -32.59 2.93 4.73
CA THR A 323 -34.03 2.99 5.04
C THR A 323 -34.31 3.61 6.40
N VAL A 324 -33.32 4.28 6.99
CA VAL A 324 -33.42 4.85 8.34
C VAL A 324 -33.35 6.36 8.26
N THR A 325 -34.21 7.04 9.03
CA THR A 325 -34.17 8.50 9.22
C THR A 325 -33.82 8.79 10.67
N ARG A 326 -32.83 9.67 10.90
CA ARG A 326 -32.52 10.16 12.25
C ARG A 326 -33.62 11.09 12.73
N ILE A 327 -34.06 10.92 13.97
CA ILE A 327 -35.03 11.79 14.65
C ILE A 327 -34.25 12.58 15.69
N THR A 328 -34.20 13.90 15.52
CA THR A 328 -33.66 14.79 16.55
C THR A 328 -34.74 15.05 17.60
N GLN A 329 -34.39 14.86 18.87
CA GLN A 329 -35.21 15.25 20.01
C GLN A 329 -34.76 16.61 20.53
#